data_AF-A0A5E3XQX5-F1
#
_entry.id   AF-A0A5E3XQX5-F1
#
_cell.length_a   1.000
_cell.length_b   1.000
_cell.length_c   1.000
_cell.angle_alpha   90.00
_cell.angle_beta   90.00
_cell.angle_gamma   90.00
#
_symmetry.space_group_name_H-M   'P 1'
#
loop_
_entity.id
_entity.type
_entity.pdbx_description
1 polymer ?
#
loop_
_entity_poly.entity_id
_entity_poly.type
_entity_poly.pdbx_seq_one_letter_code
_entity_poly.pdbx_strand_id
1 'polypeptide(L)' 'MELTQEYSEGFSMNKVEADRLDVLNVRMHGFFGGKLTVEPIKLSGIKTVLELGAGSGAWSLDAATILPEAKIVA' A
#
# COMPACT_ATOMS: atom_id res chain seq x y z
N MET A 1 -1.75 -12.08 9.56
CA MET A 1 -1.91 -12.35 8.12
C MET A 1 -0.56 -12.85 7.65
N GLU A 2 -0.41 -14.16 7.50
CA GLU A 2 0.81 -14.76 6.94
C GLU A 2 0.84 -14.45 5.45
N LEU A 3 1.85 -13.69 5.03
CA LEU A 3 2.21 -13.59 3.62
C LEU A 3 2.63 -15.00 3.19
N THR A 4 1.92 -15.60 2.25
CA THR A 4 2.28 -16.90 1.69
C THR A 4 3.66 -16.77 1.06
N GLN A 5 4.63 -17.42 1.70
CA GLN A 5 6.08 -17.35 1.49
C GLN A 5 6.52 -17.68 0.04
N GLU A 6 5.63 -18.29 -0.74
CA GLU A 6 5.85 -18.84 -2.08
C GLU A 6 6.17 -17.78 -3.16
N TYR A 7 5.82 -16.50 -2.98
CA TYR A 7 6.12 -15.42 -3.95
C TYR A 7 7.33 -14.55 -3.59
N SER A 8 8.04 -14.88 -2.50
CA SER A 8 9.17 -14.09 -1.99
C SER A 8 10.54 -14.59 -2.44
N GLU A 9 10.60 -15.73 -3.14
CA GLU A 9 11.86 -16.28 -3.65
C GLU A 9 12.51 -15.31 -4.65
N GLY A 10 13.57 -14.62 -4.22
CA GLY A 10 14.34 -13.67 -5.03
C GLY A 10 14.11 -12.19 -4.69
N PHE A 11 13.15 -11.86 -3.83
CA PHE A 11 12.94 -10.49 -3.36
C PHE A 11 13.44 -10.32 -1.92
N SER A 12 14.63 -9.73 -1.77
CA SER A 12 15.16 -9.29 -0.48
C SER A 12 15.17 -7.76 -0.44
N MET A 13 14.26 -7.18 0.33
CA MET A 13 14.22 -5.73 0.57
C MET A 13 15.06 -5.41 1.80
N ASN A 14 16.15 -4.66 1.60
CA ASN A 14 16.96 -4.18 2.71
C ASN A 14 16.31 -2.96 3.38
N LYS A 15 16.75 -2.66 4.61
CA LYS A 15 16.19 -1.56 5.41
C LYS A 15 16.32 -0.20 4.70
N VAL A 16 17.45 0.07 4.05
CA VAL A 16 17.69 1.35 3.37
C VAL A 16 16.67 1.58 2.26
N GLU A 17 16.36 0.55 1.50
CA GLU A 17 15.36 0.63 0.43
C GLU A 17 13.94 0.74 0.98
N ALA A 18 13.61 0.00 2.05
CA ALA A 18 12.32 0.14 2.73
C ALA A 18 12.12 1.59 3.24
N ASP A 19 13.12 2.16 3.93
CA ASP A 19 13.08 3.54 4.42
C ASP A 19 12.93 4.55 3.26
N ARG A 20 13.59 4.30 2.12
CA ARG A 20 13.47 5.15 0.91
C ARG A 20 12.03 5.12 0.35
N LEU A 21 11.40 3.95 0.33
CA LEU A 21 10.02 3.78 -0.13
C LEU A 21 9.01 4.42 0.82
N ASP A 22 9.23 4.35 2.13
CA ASP A 22 8.38 5.03 3.12
C ASP A 22 8.45 6.55 2.97
N VAL A 23 9.66 7.10 2.78
CA VAL A 23 9.84 8.54 2.49
C VAL A 23 9.14 8.94 1.18
N LEU A 24 9.19 8.07 0.16
CA LEU A 24 8.46 8.31 -1.09
C LEU A 24 6.95 8.34 -0.84
N ASN A 25 6.40 7.35 -0.14
CA ASN A 25 4.98 7.31 0.20
C ASN A 25 4.53 8.59 0.94
N VAL A 26 5.25 9.03 1.98
CA VAL A 26 4.93 10.26 2.72
C VAL A 26 4.88 11.49 1.80
N ARG A 27 5.83 11.61 0.86
CA ARG A 27 5.87 12.72 -0.09
C ARG A 27 4.70 12.67 -1.06
N MET A 28 4.36 11.49 -1.57
CA MET A 28 3.24 11.31 -2.49
C MET A 28 1.89 11.54 -1.79
N HIS A 29 1.74 11.06 -0.56
CA HIS A 29 0.58 11.35 0.28
C HIS A 29 0.41 12.87 0.46
N GLY A 30 1.49 13.60 0.76
CA GLY A 30 1.47 15.06 0.80
C GLY A 30 1.08 15.71 -0.54
N PHE A 31 1.67 15.25 -1.64
CA PHE A 31 1.40 15.78 -2.98
C PHE A 31 -0.05 15.57 -3.43
N PHE A 32 -0.64 14.40 -3.14
CA PHE A 32 -2.04 14.10 -3.47
C PHE A 32 -3.05 14.58 -2.42
N GLY A 33 -2.59 15.27 -1.36
CA GLY A 33 -3.46 15.78 -0.30
C GLY A 33 -4.14 14.66 0.51
N GLY A 34 -3.42 13.56 0.73
CA GLY A 34 -3.87 12.39 1.50
C GLY A 34 -4.94 11.53 0.84
N LYS A 35 -5.14 11.68 -0.47
CA LYS A 35 -6.07 10.85 -1.23
C LYS A 35 -5.42 9.53 -1.61
N LEU A 36 -6.14 8.43 -1.39
CA LEU A 36 -5.73 7.09 -1.84
C LEU A 36 -5.68 6.98 -3.38
N THR A 37 -6.56 7.69 -4.06
CA THR A 37 -6.63 7.77 -5.52
C THR A 37 -7.09 9.17 -5.95
N VAL A 38 -6.62 9.61 -7.12
CA VAL A 38 -7.04 10.88 -7.73
C VAL A 38 -8.34 10.75 -8.53
N GLU A 39 -8.72 9.52 -8.88
CA GLU A 39 -9.97 9.25 -9.58
C GLU A 39 -11.17 9.55 -8.65
N PRO A 40 -12.22 10.26 -9.12
CA PRO A 40 -13.42 10.54 -8.33
C PRO A 40 -14.31 9.30 -8.14
N ILE A 41 -13.76 8.20 -7.63
CA ILE A 41 -14.53 7.02 -7.25
C ILE A 41 -15.12 7.16 -5.85
N LYS A 42 -16.28 6.53 -5.66
CA LYS A 42 -16.87 6.40 -4.33
C LYS A 42 -16.11 5.31 -3.56
N LEU A 43 -15.41 5.71 -2.50
CA LEU A 43 -14.66 4.78 -1.65
C LEU A 43 -15.58 3.82 -0.86
N SER A 44 -16.78 4.26 -0.52
CA SER A 44 -17.75 3.41 0.17
C SER A 44 -18.14 2.21 -0.69
N GLY A 45 -18.03 1.01 -0.15
CA GLY A 45 -18.40 -0.22 -0.85
C GLY A 45 -17.26 -0.87 -1.63
N ILE A 46 -16.05 -0.28 -1.62
CA ILE A 46 -14.84 -1.02 -2.01
C ILE A 46 -14.65 -2.15 -1.00
N LYS A 47 -14.68 -3.40 -1.47
CA LYS A 47 -14.54 -4.60 -0.63
C LYS A 47 -13.14 -5.18 -0.65
N THR A 48 -12.40 -4.95 -1.72
CA THR A 48 -11.07 -5.51 -1.93
C THR A 48 -10.19 -4.50 -2.65
N VAL A 49 -8.95 -4.38 -2.22
CA VAL A 49 -7.89 -3.63 -2.89
C VAL A 49 -6.73 -4.58 -3.14
N LEU A 50 -6.19 -4.56 -4.36
CA LEU A 50 -4.94 -5.23 -4.71
C LEU A 50 -3.89 -4.15 -4.96
N GLU A 51 -2.82 -4.16 -4.17
CA GLU A 51 -1.63 -3.37 -4.43
C GLU A 51 -0.65 -4.20 -5.26
N LEU A 52 -0.18 -3.63 -6.36
CA LEU A 52 0.82 -4.25 -7.21
C LEU A 52 2.17 -3.60 -6.90
N GLY A 53 3.16 -4.42 -6.54
CA GLY A 53 4.49 -3.93 -6.19
C GLY A 53 4.53 -3.24 -4.83
N ALA A 54 4.00 -3.90 -3.80
CA ALA A 54 3.79 -3.30 -2.48
C ALA A 54 5.06 -2.77 -1.81
N GLY A 55 6.25 -3.28 -2.16
CA GLY A 55 7.52 -2.76 -1.65
C GLY A 55 7.54 -2.76 -0.12
N SER A 56 7.70 -1.58 0.50
CA SER A 56 7.64 -1.42 1.96
C SER A 56 6.27 -1.67 2.58
N GLY A 57 5.20 -1.69 1.77
CA GLY A 57 3.82 -1.87 2.20
C GLY A 57 3.15 -0.60 2.73
N ALA A 58 3.82 0.55 2.67
CA ALA A 58 3.28 1.81 3.21
C ALA A 58 1.93 2.20 2.57
N TRP A 59 1.77 2.00 1.27
CA TRP A 59 0.51 2.32 0.58
C TRP A 59 -0.63 1.37 0.96
N SER A 60 -0.31 0.11 1.27
CA SER A 60 -1.28 -0.89 1.74
C SER A 60 -1.80 -0.51 3.12
N LEU A 61 -0.93 0.03 3.98
CA LEU A 61 -1.30 0.53 5.30
C LEU A 61 -2.19 1.78 5.20
N ASP A 62 -1.88 2.69 4.27
CA ASP A 62 -2.74 3.84 3.99
C ASP A 62 -4.12 3.39 3.50
N ALA A 63 -4.16 2.42 2.57
CA ALA A 63 -5.39 1.84 2.07
C ALA A 63 -6.21 1.17 3.18
N ALA A 64 -5.59 0.40 4.06
CA ALA A 64 -6.25 -0.24 5.21
C ALA A 64 -6.80 0.79 6.21
N THR A 65 -6.12 1.92 6.38
CA THR A 65 -6.56 3.02 7.26
C THR A 65 -7.78 3.73 6.69
N ILE A 66 -7.81 3.96 5.38
CA ILE A 66 -8.90 4.68 4.70
C ILE A 66 -10.11 3.78 4.45
N LEU A 67 -9.88 2.48 4.22
CA LEU A 67 -10.89 1.47 3.90
C LEU A 67 -10.87 0.33 4.94
N PRO A 68 -11.25 0.59 6.20
CA PRO A 68 -11.09 -0.38 7.30
C PRO A 68 -11.89 -1.68 7.13
N GLU A 69 -12.94 -1.66 6.31
CA GLU A 69 -13.77 -2.83 6.01
C GLU A 69 -13.30 -3.58 4.75
N ALA A 70 -12.38 -3.02 3.97
CA ALA A 70 -11.88 -3.65 2.75
C ALA A 70 -10.78 -4.66 3.06
N LYS A 71 -10.75 -5.73 2.29
CA LYS A 71 -9.62 -6.66 2.25
C LYS A 71 -8.49 -6.05 1.41
N ILE A 72 -7.34 -5.78 2.03
CA ILE A 72 -6.13 -5.34 1.32
C ILE A 72 -5.26 -6.56 1.02
N VAL A 73 -4.83 -6.70 -0.23
CA VAL A 73 -3.89 -7.72 -0.71
C VAL A 73 -2.69 -7.00 -1.31
N ALA A 74 -1.49 -7.38 -0.88
CA ALA A 74 -0.23 -6.71 -1.17
C ALA A 74 0.83 -7.73 -1.60
#